data_AF-A0A938N1B9-F1
#
_entry.id   AF-A0A938N1B9-F1
#
_cell.length_a   1.000
_cell.length_b   1.000
_cell.length_c   1.000
_cell.angle_alpha   90.00
_cell.angle_beta   90.00
_cell.angle_gamma   90.00
#
_symmetry.space_group_name_H-M   'P 1'
#
loop_
_entity.id
_entity.type
_entity.pdbx_description
1 polymer ?
#
loop_
_entity_poly.entity_id
_entity_poly.type
_entity_poly.pdbx_seq_one_letter_code
_entity_poly.pdbx_strand_id
1 'polypeptide(L)'
;MPVPTVFADRRSNREFESLTRRSDRIGFWPANEEALTVDGPAATPTAGTVVRLLRYVGAGGGFAHAEQHAYLVDAMHGAVITNARSGLVELVETPSGRLIGLERSFALGTEFFRTRIYELTTAGATDVSGLASLVGPSYTRAIKRLMWRGDLTNLEGLCLGTALAGGGFALVGIIDDGDSISVNRVVAFRLTGPVVPVCAPDLNGDGIVDFNDFLEYLNLYNAGC
;
A
#
# COMPACT_ATOMS: atom_id res chain seq x y z
N MET A 1 11.85 -12.23 11.79
CA MET A 1 11.83 -10.82 11.35
C MET A 1 11.09 -10.01 12.41
N PRO A 2 11.73 -9.01 13.01
CA PRO A 2 11.15 -8.29 14.15
C PRO A 2 10.06 -7.32 13.70
N VAL A 3 8.84 -7.52 14.19
CA VAL A 3 7.70 -6.61 14.00
C VAL A 3 7.77 -5.49 15.05
N PRO A 4 7.63 -4.20 14.67
CA PRO A 4 7.59 -3.10 15.64
C PRO A 4 6.48 -3.29 16.67
N THR A 5 6.78 -2.98 17.93
CA THR A 5 5.88 -3.28 19.08
C THR A 5 4.52 -2.62 18.97
N VAL A 6 4.40 -1.46 18.31
CA VAL A 6 3.13 -0.75 18.10
C VAL A 6 2.09 -1.64 17.41
N PHE A 7 2.51 -2.55 16.51
CA PHE A 7 1.59 -3.47 15.84
C PHE A 7 1.00 -4.53 16.78
N ALA A 8 1.45 -4.64 18.04
CA ALA A 8 0.78 -5.45 19.07
C ALA A 8 -0.58 -4.85 19.49
N ASP A 9 -0.82 -3.57 19.21
CA ASP A 9 -2.11 -2.87 19.42
C ASP A 9 -3.10 -3.07 18.25
N ARG A 10 -2.85 -4.07 17.41
CA ARG A 10 -3.78 -4.50 16.36
C ARG A 10 -5.18 -4.83 16.88
N ARG A 11 -6.20 -4.44 16.12
CA ARG A 11 -7.57 -4.88 16.34
C ARG A 11 -7.69 -6.33 15.87
N SER A 12 -8.55 -7.10 16.52
CA SER A 12 -8.80 -8.49 16.15
C SER A 12 -9.19 -8.58 14.68
N ASN A 13 -8.49 -9.42 13.91
CA ASN A 13 -8.74 -9.64 12.49
C ASN A 13 -8.52 -8.38 11.62
N ARG A 14 -7.67 -7.44 12.05
CA ARG A 14 -7.26 -6.22 11.33
C ARG A 14 -5.76 -6.00 11.42
N GLU A 15 -5.02 -7.11 11.48
CA GLU A 15 -3.57 -7.14 11.50
C GLU A 15 -2.99 -6.77 10.13
N PHE A 16 -1.77 -7.21 9.82
CA PHE A 16 -1.22 -7.09 8.48
C PHE A 16 -2.10 -7.84 7.48
N GLU A 17 -2.71 -7.07 6.59
CA GLU A 17 -3.60 -7.55 5.53
C GLU A 17 -2.93 -7.41 4.16
N SER A 18 -2.14 -6.35 3.98
CA SER A 18 -1.43 -6.07 2.73
C SER A 18 0.03 -6.48 2.80
N LEU A 19 0.58 -6.98 1.68
CA LEU A 19 2.00 -7.27 1.53
C LEU A 19 2.43 -7.14 0.07
N THR A 20 3.38 -6.25 -0.20
CA THR A 20 4.05 -6.21 -1.50
C THR A 20 5.56 -6.36 -1.39
N ARG A 21 6.13 -7.15 -2.30
CA ARG A 21 7.56 -7.34 -2.45
C ARG A 21 7.91 -7.39 -3.93
N ARG A 22 9.00 -6.73 -4.30
CA ARG A 22 9.58 -6.88 -5.63
C ARG A 22 10.82 -7.78 -5.58
N SER A 23 11.08 -8.48 -6.67
CA SER A 23 12.24 -9.36 -6.80
C SER A 23 13.54 -8.60 -7.08
N ASP A 24 13.46 -7.39 -7.65
CA ASP A 24 14.58 -6.53 -8.00
C ASP A 24 14.95 -5.52 -6.90
N ARG A 25 14.29 -5.59 -5.73
CA ARG A 25 14.59 -4.74 -4.57
C ARG A 25 14.74 -5.58 -3.31
N ILE A 26 15.69 -5.20 -2.45
CA ILE A 26 15.91 -5.87 -1.16
C ILE A 26 15.05 -5.17 -0.10
N GLY A 27 13.74 -5.42 -0.16
CA GLY A 27 12.77 -4.88 0.77
C GLY A 27 11.34 -5.26 0.41
N PHE A 28 10.40 -4.94 1.29
CA PHE A 28 8.97 -5.18 1.09
C PHE A 28 8.15 -4.28 2.01
N TRP A 29 6.86 -4.14 1.70
CA TRP A 29 5.93 -3.29 2.45
C TRP A 29 4.72 -4.08 2.92
N PRO A 30 4.55 -4.29 4.23
CA PRO A 30 3.26 -4.66 4.78
C PRO A 30 2.49 -3.44 5.31
N ALA A 31 1.17 -3.60 5.48
CA ALA A 31 0.34 -2.62 6.17
C ALA A 31 -0.85 -3.30 6.86
N ASN A 32 -1.30 -2.69 7.96
CA ASN A 32 -2.50 -3.13 8.68
C ASN A 32 -3.79 -2.71 7.95
N GLU A 33 -4.86 -3.49 8.10
CA GLU A 33 -6.14 -3.24 7.39
C GLU A 33 -6.81 -1.93 7.84
N GLU A 34 -6.81 -1.69 9.15
CA GLU A 34 -7.51 -0.59 9.82
C GLU A 34 -6.66 -0.09 11.00
N ALA A 35 -6.89 1.15 11.47
CA ALA A 35 -6.10 1.75 12.55
C ALA A 35 -5.87 0.80 13.74
N LEU A 36 -4.62 0.74 14.20
CA LEU A 36 -4.30 0.14 15.48
C LEU A 36 -5.12 0.83 16.58
N THR A 37 -5.42 0.14 17.68
CA THR A 37 -6.26 0.70 18.75
C THR A 37 -5.68 1.99 19.33
N VAL A 38 -4.36 2.12 19.32
CA VAL A 38 -3.60 3.30 19.76
C VAL A 38 -3.51 4.41 18.69
N ASP A 39 -3.75 4.12 17.42
CA ASP A 39 -3.55 5.08 16.32
C ASP A 39 -4.83 5.82 15.89
N GLY A 40 -5.99 5.34 16.32
CA GLY A 40 -7.26 6.02 16.06
C GLY A 40 -8.45 5.07 15.90
N PRO A 41 -9.62 5.62 15.54
CA PRO A 41 -10.83 4.84 15.37
C PRO A 41 -10.81 3.98 14.09
N ALA A 42 -11.67 2.97 14.10
CA ALA A 42 -12.12 2.29 12.89
C ALA A 42 -12.79 3.27 11.91
N ALA A 43 -12.86 2.91 10.63
CA ALA A 43 -13.55 3.74 9.66
C ALA A 43 -15.04 3.86 10.01
N THR A 44 -15.68 4.96 9.61
CA THR A 44 -17.12 5.18 9.74
C THR A 44 -17.69 5.67 8.41
N PRO A 45 -19.02 5.84 8.26
CA PRO A 45 -19.58 6.47 7.06
C PRO A 45 -19.13 7.92 6.83
N THR A 46 -18.61 8.60 7.86
CA THR A 46 -18.24 10.03 7.80
C THR A 46 -16.75 10.29 8.02
N ALA A 47 -15.98 9.28 8.43
CA ALA A 47 -14.55 9.42 8.69
C ALA A 47 -13.78 8.18 8.22
N GLY A 48 -12.61 8.41 7.64
CA GLY A 48 -11.66 7.35 7.31
C GLY A 48 -10.92 6.80 8.54
N THR A 49 -10.02 5.85 8.30
CA THR A 49 -9.14 5.27 9.33
C THR A 49 -7.68 5.40 8.90
N VAL A 50 -6.75 5.53 9.85
CA VAL A 50 -5.33 5.73 9.55
C VAL A 50 -4.55 4.45 9.84
N VAL A 51 -3.88 3.91 8.83
CA VAL A 51 -3.03 2.71 8.94
C VAL A 51 -1.56 3.08 8.83
N ARG A 52 -0.67 2.16 9.21
CA ARG A 52 0.77 2.30 9.10
C ARG A 52 1.28 1.46 7.93
N LEU A 53 1.85 2.13 6.93
CA LEU A 53 2.68 1.50 5.91
C LEU A 53 4.05 1.25 6.53
N LEU A 54 4.45 0.00 6.69
CA LEU A 54 5.75 -0.36 7.25
C LEU A 54 6.70 -0.74 6.12
N ARG A 55 7.94 -0.27 6.15
CA ARG A 55 8.98 -0.77 5.24
C ARG A 55 9.89 -1.75 5.95
N TYR A 56 10.20 -2.85 5.27
CA TYR A 56 11.33 -3.71 5.59
C TYR A 56 12.41 -3.57 4.53
N VAL A 57 13.67 -3.59 4.97
CA VAL A 57 14.86 -3.57 4.13
C VAL A 57 15.75 -4.76 4.46
N GLY A 58 16.58 -5.19 3.52
CA GLY A 58 17.58 -6.23 3.77
C GLY A 58 18.59 -5.79 4.83
N ALA A 59 18.93 -6.71 5.74
CA ALA A 59 19.95 -6.48 6.76
C ALA A 59 20.60 -7.80 7.16
N GLY A 60 21.92 -7.95 6.94
CA GLY A 60 22.72 -9.05 7.49
C GLY A 60 22.20 -10.47 7.20
N GLY A 61 21.68 -10.72 6.00
CA GLY A 61 21.09 -12.02 5.62
C GLY A 61 19.62 -12.21 6.00
N GLY A 62 18.97 -11.18 6.56
CA GLY A 62 17.55 -11.16 6.87
C GLY A 62 16.90 -9.81 6.51
N PHE A 63 15.89 -9.43 7.27
CA PHE A 63 15.17 -8.16 7.10
C PHE A 63 15.06 -7.43 8.43
N ALA A 64 15.26 -6.11 8.38
CA ALA A 64 15.01 -5.17 9.48
C ALA A 64 13.86 -4.24 9.09
N HIS A 65 13.03 -3.86 10.07
CA HIS A 65 12.07 -2.79 9.85
C HIS A 65 12.82 -1.46 9.74
N ALA A 66 12.34 -0.59 8.86
CA ALA A 66 12.86 0.74 8.64
C ALA A 66 11.77 1.77 8.98
N GLU A 67 11.45 2.66 8.04
CA GLU A 67 10.45 3.71 8.23
C GLU A 67 9.01 3.19 8.28
N GLN A 68 8.15 3.96 8.93
CA GLN A 68 6.70 3.78 8.89
C GLN A 68 6.05 5.07 8.41
N HIS A 69 4.97 4.97 7.63
CA HIS A 69 4.21 6.13 7.17
C HIS A 69 2.72 5.99 7.43
N ALA A 70 2.09 7.06 7.89
CA ALA A 70 0.65 7.11 8.09
C ALA A 70 -0.08 7.22 6.74
N TYR A 71 -1.04 6.34 6.50
CA TYR A 71 -1.90 6.31 5.32
C TYR A 71 -3.37 6.42 5.72
N LEU A 72 -4.11 7.36 5.13
CA LEU A 72 -5.54 7.51 5.40
C LEU A 72 -6.34 6.65 4.42
N VAL A 73 -7.01 5.63 4.93
CA VAL A 73 -8.04 4.85 4.23
C VAL A 73 -9.34 5.65 4.21
N ASP A 74 -10.10 5.59 3.11
CA ASP A 74 -11.36 6.32 2.99
C ASP A 74 -12.45 5.83 3.96
N ALA A 75 -13.39 6.72 4.25
CA ALA A 75 -14.62 6.40 4.95
C ALA A 75 -15.41 5.26 4.26
N MET A 76 -16.25 4.60 5.06
CA MET A 76 -17.22 3.65 4.56
C MET A 76 -18.12 4.34 3.53
N HIS A 77 -18.51 3.59 2.50
CA HIS A 77 -19.23 4.16 1.38
C HIS A 77 -20.75 4.32 1.59
N GLY A 78 -21.26 3.82 2.71
CA GLY A 78 -22.69 3.75 3.03
C GLY A 78 -22.95 3.56 4.52
N ALA A 79 -24.17 3.19 4.87
CA ALA A 79 -24.61 2.99 6.25
C ALA A 79 -23.99 1.74 6.90
N VAL A 80 -23.89 1.76 8.22
CA VAL A 80 -23.35 0.66 9.01
C VAL A 80 -24.31 -0.52 8.99
N ILE A 81 -23.76 -1.69 8.70
CA ILE A 81 -24.38 -3.02 8.83
C ILE A 81 -23.43 -3.92 9.62
N THR A 82 -23.88 -5.14 9.95
CA THR A 82 -23.01 -6.15 10.58
C THR A 82 -21.73 -6.32 9.76
N ASN A 83 -20.57 -6.25 10.42
CA ASN A 83 -19.23 -6.34 9.81
C ASN A 83 -18.87 -5.21 8.83
N ALA A 84 -19.63 -4.11 8.80
CA ALA A 84 -19.27 -2.95 7.99
C ALA A 84 -17.86 -2.45 8.34
N ARG A 85 -17.09 -2.10 7.31
CA ARG A 85 -15.68 -1.67 7.42
C ARG A 85 -15.21 -0.94 6.17
N SER A 86 -14.08 -0.27 6.28
CA SER A 86 -13.33 0.28 5.15
C SER A 86 -11.85 0.18 5.49
N GLY A 87 -11.12 -0.64 4.74
CA GLY A 87 -9.74 -1.02 5.06
C GLY A 87 -8.81 -0.93 3.85
N LEU A 88 -7.51 -0.86 4.12
CA LEU A 88 -6.46 -1.12 3.14
C LEU A 88 -6.24 -2.63 3.06
N VAL A 89 -6.57 -3.23 1.92
CA VAL A 89 -6.61 -4.69 1.78
C VAL A 89 -5.44 -5.23 0.99
N GLU A 90 -4.83 -4.44 0.10
CA GLU A 90 -3.59 -4.82 -0.57
C GLU A 90 -2.70 -3.62 -0.92
N LEU A 91 -1.40 -3.89 -1.03
CA LEU A 91 -0.40 -3.01 -1.60
C LEU A 91 0.26 -3.67 -2.82
N VAL A 92 0.68 -2.86 -3.79
CA VAL A 92 1.52 -3.31 -4.91
C VAL A 92 2.60 -2.28 -5.18
N GLU A 93 3.87 -2.66 -5.03
CA GLU A 93 4.99 -1.81 -5.42
C GLU A 93 5.24 -1.91 -6.92
N THR A 94 5.24 -0.75 -7.59
CA THR A 94 5.48 -0.62 -9.03
C THR A 94 6.98 -0.54 -9.35
N PRO A 95 7.36 -0.68 -10.63
CA PRO A 95 8.75 -0.51 -11.07
C PRO A 95 9.37 0.84 -10.74
N SER A 96 8.57 1.90 -10.71
CA SER A 96 9.01 3.24 -10.33
C SER A 96 9.17 3.43 -8.81
N GLY A 97 8.86 2.42 -8.00
CA GLY A 97 8.91 2.51 -6.52
C GLY A 97 7.68 3.18 -5.90
N ARG A 98 6.68 3.54 -6.72
CA ARG A 98 5.38 4.01 -6.23
C ARG A 98 4.55 2.81 -5.77
N LEU A 99 3.65 3.05 -4.82
CA LEU A 99 2.76 2.02 -4.30
C LEU A 99 1.37 2.18 -4.92
N ILE A 100 0.69 1.06 -5.15
CA ILE A 100 -0.73 1.00 -5.45
C ILE A 100 -1.41 0.42 -4.21
N GLY A 101 -2.38 1.13 -3.64
CA GLY A 101 -3.21 0.66 -2.54
C GLY A 101 -4.57 0.21 -3.05
N LEU A 102 -5.01 -0.97 -2.62
CA LEU A 102 -6.37 -1.44 -2.78
C LEU A 102 -7.13 -1.20 -1.49
N GLU A 103 -8.16 -0.38 -1.53
CA GLU A 103 -9.10 -0.22 -0.42
C GLU A 103 -10.41 -0.91 -0.73
N ARG A 104 -10.97 -1.61 0.27
CA ARG A 104 -12.30 -2.22 0.18
C ARG A 104 -13.17 -1.74 1.32
N SER A 105 -14.38 -1.30 0.98
CA SER A 105 -15.41 -0.96 1.95
C SER A 105 -16.60 -1.88 1.82
N PHE A 106 -17.02 -2.48 2.93
CA PHE A 106 -18.28 -3.22 3.04
C PHE A 106 -19.25 -2.39 3.88
N ALA A 107 -20.40 -2.00 3.31
CA ALA A 107 -21.40 -1.15 3.95
C ALA A 107 -22.74 -1.24 3.19
N LEU A 108 -23.82 -0.69 3.75
CA LEU A 108 -25.09 -0.58 3.03
C LEU A 108 -25.16 0.73 2.25
N GLY A 109 -24.86 0.66 0.95
CA GLY A 109 -25.01 1.77 0.01
C GLY A 109 -25.87 1.39 -1.20
N THR A 110 -25.62 2.05 -2.33
CA THR A 110 -26.11 1.60 -3.65
C THR A 110 -25.53 0.24 -4.04
N GLU A 111 -24.39 -0.11 -3.46
CA GLU A 111 -23.69 -1.38 -3.53
C GLU A 111 -23.37 -1.87 -2.10
N PHE A 112 -23.03 -3.16 -1.95
CA PHE A 112 -22.54 -3.70 -0.66
C PHE A 112 -21.03 -3.54 -0.51
N PHE A 113 -20.32 -3.56 -1.63
CA PHE A 113 -18.88 -3.42 -1.67
C PHE A 113 -18.48 -2.23 -2.54
N ARG A 114 -17.62 -1.37 -2.01
CA ARG A 114 -16.92 -0.37 -2.80
C ARG A 114 -15.43 -0.65 -2.77
N THR A 115 -14.90 -0.93 -3.94
CA THR A 115 -13.49 -1.17 -4.19
C THR A 115 -12.86 0.09 -4.78
N ARG A 116 -11.70 0.49 -4.26
CA ARG A 116 -10.97 1.68 -4.73
C ARG A 116 -9.51 1.31 -4.91
N ILE A 117 -8.96 1.63 -6.07
CA ILE A 117 -7.53 1.49 -6.35
C ILE A 117 -6.92 2.88 -6.34
N TYR A 118 -5.94 3.06 -5.47
CA TYR A 118 -5.19 4.28 -5.29
C TYR A 118 -3.77 4.09 -5.74
N GLU A 119 -3.19 5.12 -6.33
CA GLU A 119 -1.75 5.25 -6.43
C GLU A 119 -1.29 6.14 -5.29
N LEU A 120 -0.24 5.74 -4.55
CA LEU A 120 0.24 6.47 -3.38
C LEU A 120 1.77 6.60 -3.36
N THR A 121 2.24 7.63 -2.65
CA THR A 121 3.66 7.92 -2.44
C THR A 121 3.90 8.29 -0.98
N THR A 122 5.03 7.83 -0.45
CA THR A 122 5.54 8.20 0.88
C THR A 122 6.52 9.37 0.81
N ALA A 123 6.85 9.87 -0.39
CA ALA A 123 7.69 11.05 -0.56
C ALA A 123 7.07 12.26 0.17
N GLY A 124 7.83 12.86 1.09
CA GLY A 124 7.36 13.97 1.93
C GLY A 124 6.46 13.57 3.10
N ALA A 125 6.13 12.29 3.26
CA ALA A 125 5.45 11.80 4.46
C ALA A 125 6.44 11.73 5.64
N THR A 126 5.94 11.99 6.84
CA THR A 126 6.74 11.86 8.07
C THR A 126 7.03 10.39 8.34
N ASP A 127 8.26 10.06 8.75
CA ASP A 127 8.53 8.76 9.38
C ASP A 127 7.93 8.75 10.79
N VAL A 128 6.92 7.89 10.98
CA VAL A 128 6.18 7.74 12.24
C VAL A 128 6.63 6.51 13.04
N SER A 129 7.74 5.88 12.67
CA SER A 129 8.29 4.67 13.31
C SER A 129 8.55 4.86 14.80
N GLY A 130 8.98 6.06 15.22
CA GLY A 130 9.22 6.43 16.61
C GLY A 130 7.97 6.85 17.40
N LEU A 131 6.79 6.93 16.76
CA LEU A 131 5.56 7.34 17.44
C LEU A 131 4.82 6.14 18.01
N ALA A 132 4.60 6.15 19.33
CA ALA A 132 3.78 5.16 20.02
C ALA A 132 2.28 5.24 19.66
N SER A 133 1.83 6.38 19.12
CA SER A 133 0.45 6.62 18.68
C SER A 133 0.44 7.69 17.58
N LEU A 134 -0.48 7.55 16.63
CA LEU A 134 -0.81 8.57 15.63
C LEU A 134 -1.89 9.57 16.11
N VAL A 135 -2.36 9.49 17.35
CA VAL A 135 -3.31 10.44 17.96
C VAL A 135 -2.56 11.49 18.77
N GLY A 136 -2.69 12.76 18.39
CA GLY A 136 -2.08 13.89 19.11
C GLY A 136 -0.88 14.52 18.39
N PRO A 137 0.15 13.75 17.97
CA PRO A 137 1.25 14.28 17.17
C PRO A 137 0.79 14.87 15.84
N SER A 138 1.52 15.88 15.36
CA SER A 138 1.38 16.37 13.98
C SER A 138 2.35 15.62 13.07
N TYR A 139 1.85 15.13 11.94
CA TYR A 139 2.64 14.43 10.93
C TYR A 139 2.01 14.62 9.55
N THR A 140 2.84 14.48 8.52
CA THR A 140 2.40 14.46 7.12
C THR A 140 2.12 13.02 6.71
N ARG A 141 0.91 12.76 6.21
CA ARG A 141 0.51 11.44 5.69
C ARG A 141 1.07 11.19 4.30
N ALA A 142 1.17 9.92 3.94
CA ALA A 142 1.34 9.50 2.55
C ALA A 142 0.21 10.08 1.69
N ILE A 143 0.56 10.54 0.49
CA ILE A 143 -0.38 11.14 -0.45
C ILE A 143 -0.89 10.04 -1.38
N LYS A 144 -2.20 10.03 -1.63
CA LYS A 144 -2.86 9.09 -2.52
C LYS A 144 -3.68 9.80 -3.60
N ARG A 145 -3.79 9.18 -4.77
CA ARG A 145 -4.57 9.62 -5.93
C ARG A 145 -5.46 8.47 -6.40
N LEU A 146 -6.76 8.70 -6.50
CA LEU A 146 -7.70 7.69 -6.98
C LEU A 146 -7.39 7.35 -8.45
N MET A 147 -7.20 6.06 -8.72
CA MET A 147 -6.99 5.52 -10.07
C MET A 147 -8.27 4.91 -10.62
N TRP A 148 -8.98 4.14 -9.79
CA TRP A 148 -10.19 3.43 -10.18
C TRP A 148 -11.11 3.21 -8.98
N ARG A 149 -12.41 3.18 -9.23
CA ARG A 149 -13.45 2.85 -8.26
C ARG A 149 -14.57 2.06 -8.93
N GLY A 150 -15.08 1.05 -8.23
CA GLY A 150 -16.25 0.29 -8.62
C GLY A 150 -16.68 -0.69 -7.54
N ASP A 151 -17.58 -1.60 -7.90
CA ASP A 151 -17.98 -2.73 -7.08
C ASP A 151 -17.38 -3.99 -7.68
N LEU A 152 -16.32 -4.50 -7.05
CA LEU A 152 -15.73 -5.80 -7.37
C LEU A 152 -15.83 -6.74 -6.17
N THR A 153 -16.92 -6.60 -5.39
CA THR A 153 -17.24 -7.47 -4.25
C THR A 153 -16.01 -7.67 -3.33
N ASN A 154 -15.74 -8.89 -2.87
CA ASN A 154 -14.57 -9.21 -2.05
C ASN A 154 -13.25 -9.28 -2.83
N LEU A 155 -12.88 -8.22 -3.57
CA LEU A 155 -11.53 -8.10 -4.12
C LEU A 155 -10.52 -7.97 -2.96
N GLU A 156 -9.78 -9.03 -2.67
CA GLU A 156 -8.88 -9.17 -1.51
C GLU A 156 -7.40 -9.22 -1.86
N GLY A 157 -7.06 -9.53 -3.11
CA GLY A 157 -5.67 -9.54 -3.55
C GLY A 157 -5.46 -8.79 -4.85
N LEU A 158 -4.25 -8.26 -5.01
CA LEU A 158 -3.81 -7.52 -6.18
C LEU A 158 -2.30 -7.74 -6.36
N CYS A 159 -1.86 -8.03 -7.57
CA CYS A 159 -0.44 -8.17 -7.87
C CYS A 159 -0.09 -7.57 -9.23
N LEU A 160 1.13 -7.06 -9.33
CA LEU A 160 1.67 -6.59 -10.60
C LEU A 160 1.98 -7.80 -11.49
N GLY A 161 1.38 -7.82 -12.68
CA GLY A 161 1.65 -8.80 -13.72
C GLY A 161 2.73 -8.34 -14.69
N THR A 162 2.73 -8.94 -15.88
CA THR A 162 3.74 -8.66 -16.91
C THR A 162 3.55 -7.29 -17.55
N ALA A 163 4.62 -6.77 -18.17
CA ALA A 163 4.51 -5.65 -19.08
C ALA A 163 3.60 -6.03 -20.27
N LEU A 164 2.74 -5.11 -20.68
CA LEU A 164 1.79 -5.33 -21.76
C LEU A 164 2.33 -4.80 -23.09
N ALA A 165 1.97 -5.47 -24.20
CA ALA A 165 2.23 -4.96 -25.53
C ALA A 165 1.57 -3.58 -25.71
N GLY A 166 2.34 -2.59 -26.13
CA GLY A 166 1.89 -1.20 -26.22
C GLY A 166 1.99 -0.39 -24.92
N GLY A 167 2.68 -0.90 -23.90
CA GLY A 167 3.08 -0.16 -22.69
C GLY A 167 2.15 -0.34 -21.49
N GLY A 168 2.71 -0.09 -20.31
CA GLY A 168 2.07 -0.36 -19.02
C GLY A 168 2.23 -1.81 -18.56
N PHE A 169 1.54 -2.16 -17.48
CA PHE A 169 1.60 -3.47 -16.85
C PHE A 169 0.19 -4.03 -16.64
N ALA A 170 0.07 -5.35 -16.66
CA ALA A 170 -1.11 -6.00 -16.11
C ALA A 170 -1.14 -5.80 -14.59
N LEU A 171 -2.31 -5.58 -14.03
CA LEU A 171 -2.56 -5.62 -12.59
C LEU A 171 -3.66 -6.66 -12.39
N VAL A 172 -3.32 -7.76 -11.75
CA VAL A 172 -4.20 -8.93 -11.62
C VAL A 172 -4.73 -8.97 -10.20
N GLY A 173 -6.04 -9.11 -10.05
CA GLY A 173 -6.70 -9.17 -8.75
C GLY A 173 -7.50 -10.46 -8.57
N ILE A 174 -7.68 -10.86 -7.31
CA ILE A 174 -8.48 -12.02 -6.92
C ILE A 174 -9.65 -11.57 -6.05
N ILE A 175 -10.84 -11.93 -6.50
CA ILE A 175 -12.07 -11.88 -5.70
C ILE A 175 -12.23 -13.26 -5.10
N ASP A 176 -12.25 -13.37 -3.78
CA ASP A 176 -12.57 -14.62 -3.08
C ASP A 176 -14.08 -14.74 -2.80
N ASP A 177 -14.55 -15.92 -2.42
CA ASP A 177 -15.92 -16.21 -2.00
C ASP A 177 -16.08 -16.46 -0.49
N GLY A 178 -15.25 -15.80 0.33
CA GLY A 178 -15.29 -15.82 1.79
C GLY A 178 -16.53 -15.16 2.41
N ASP A 179 -17.45 -14.65 1.58
CA ASP A 179 -18.74 -14.12 1.97
C ASP A 179 -19.88 -14.69 1.11
N SER A 180 -21.13 -14.41 1.49
CA SER A 180 -22.31 -15.00 0.84
C SER A 180 -22.74 -14.37 -0.49
N ILE A 181 -22.06 -13.32 -0.96
CA ILE A 181 -22.40 -12.56 -2.18
C ILE A 181 -21.28 -12.54 -3.22
N SER A 182 -20.03 -12.77 -2.82
CA SER A 182 -18.88 -12.83 -3.72
C SER A 182 -18.74 -14.20 -4.39
N VAL A 183 -18.12 -14.20 -5.58
CA VAL A 183 -17.82 -15.42 -6.33
C VAL A 183 -16.36 -15.37 -6.75
N ASN A 184 -15.65 -16.48 -6.52
CA ASN A 184 -14.25 -16.65 -6.92
C ASN A 184 -14.01 -16.20 -8.37
N ARG A 185 -13.18 -15.17 -8.55
CA ARG A 185 -12.90 -14.59 -9.87
C ARG A 185 -11.53 -13.94 -9.91
N VAL A 186 -10.84 -14.11 -11.04
CA VAL A 186 -9.67 -13.29 -11.41
C VAL A 186 -10.14 -12.10 -12.23
N VAL A 187 -9.73 -10.91 -11.84
CA VAL A 187 -9.93 -9.66 -12.59
C VAL A 187 -8.59 -9.11 -13.05
N ALA A 188 -8.57 -8.40 -14.16
CA ALA A 188 -7.35 -7.78 -14.67
C ALA A 188 -7.62 -6.32 -15.06
N PHE A 189 -6.67 -5.46 -14.71
CA PHE A 189 -6.62 -4.07 -15.11
C PHE A 189 -5.36 -3.82 -15.94
N ARG A 190 -5.41 -2.79 -16.77
CA ARG A 190 -4.23 -2.22 -17.41
C ARG A 190 -3.74 -1.04 -16.58
N LEU A 191 -2.58 -1.20 -15.94
CA LEU A 191 -1.90 -0.12 -15.22
C LEU A 191 -1.07 0.69 -16.21
N THR A 192 -1.38 1.99 -16.35
CA THR A 192 -0.73 2.94 -17.28
C THR A 192 -0.20 4.17 -16.54
N GLY A 193 0.70 4.93 -17.15
CA GLY A 193 1.37 6.09 -16.54
C GLY A 193 2.87 5.82 -16.29
N PRO A 194 3.53 6.57 -15.37
CA PRO A 194 4.94 6.37 -14.99
C PRO A 194 5.11 5.12 -14.10
N VAL A 195 4.65 4.00 -14.63
CA VAL A 195 4.79 2.64 -14.12
C VAL A 195 6.03 1.98 -14.76
N VAL A 196 6.54 2.61 -15.82
CA VAL A 196 7.87 2.33 -16.38
C VAL A 196 8.89 2.52 -15.25
N PRO A 197 9.91 1.65 -15.13
CA PRO A 197 11.01 1.91 -14.21
C PRO A 197 11.45 3.37 -14.35
N VAL A 198 11.78 4.03 -13.23
CA VAL A 198 12.82 5.06 -13.29
C VAL A 198 13.93 4.42 -14.12
N CYS A 199 14.39 5.09 -15.17
CA CYS A 199 15.38 4.52 -16.09
C CYS A 199 16.44 3.83 -15.21
N ALA A 200 16.68 2.52 -15.32
CA ALA A 200 17.54 1.86 -14.32
C ALA A 200 18.93 2.52 -14.16
N PRO A 201 19.47 3.19 -15.21
CA PRO A 201 20.63 4.07 -15.09
C PRO A 201 20.40 5.45 -14.47
N ASP A 202 19.17 5.96 -14.32
CA ASP A 202 18.80 7.20 -13.61
C ASP A 202 18.72 6.90 -12.11
N LEU A 203 19.88 6.98 -11.46
CA LEU A 203 20.07 6.65 -10.06
C LEU A 203 19.78 7.84 -9.15
N ASN A 204 19.91 9.07 -9.66
CA ASN A 204 19.64 10.28 -8.87
C ASN A 204 18.15 10.72 -8.93
N GLY A 205 17.35 10.15 -9.84
CA GLY A 205 15.92 10.37 -9.97
C GLY A 205 15.54 11.69 -10.66
N ASP A 206 16.44 12.30 -11.44
CA ASP A 206 16.20 13.59 -12.11
C ASP A 206 15.51 13.45 -13.49
N GLY A 207 15.31 12.22 -13.97
CA GLY A 207 14.64 11.92 -15.22
C GLY A 207 15.55 11.96 -16.46
N ILE A 208 16.85 12.18 -16.29
CA ILE A 208 17.87 12.20 -17.33
C ILE A 208 18.93 11.14 -16.95
N VAL A 209 19.43 10.40 -17.94
CA VAL A 209 20.61 9.55 -17.70
C VAL A 209 21.85 10.38 -18.01
N ASP A 210 22.57 10.80 -16.99
CA ASP A 210 23.76 11.62 -17.11
C ASP A 210 24.90 11.23 -16.15
N PHE A 211 25.87 12.12 -15.98
CA PHE A 211 27.05 11.87 -15.15
C PHE A 211 26.71 11.81 -13.65
N ASN A 212 25.66 12.48 -13.20
CA ASN A 212 25.26 12.49 -11.80
C ASN A 212 24.74 11.11 -11.35
N ASP A 213 24.15 10.35 -12.26
CA ASP A 213 23.77 8.97 -11.98
C ASP A 213 24.97 8.07 -11.76
N PHE A 214 26.03 8.28 -12.54
CA PHE A 214 27.28 7.55 -12.34
C PHE A 214 27.91 7.88 -10.99
N LEU A 215 27.80 9.12 -10.52
CA LEU A 215 28.24 9.48 -9.16
C LEU A 215 27.39 8.78 -8.09
N GLU A 216 26.08 8.71 -8.29
CA GLU A 216 25.19 8.01 -7.37
C GLU A 216 25.47 6.50 -7.35
N TYR A 217 25.77 5.89 -8.50
CA TYR A 217 26.26 4.52 -8.58
C TYR A 217 27.51 4.30 -7.71
N LEU A 218 28.50 5.20 -7.81
CA LEU A 218 29.74 5.08 -7.04
C LEU A 218 29.49 5.23 -5.53
N ASN A 219 28.57 6.11 -5.11
CA ASN A 219 28.17 6.23 -3.72
C ASN A 219 27.56 4.93 -3.20
N LEU A 220 26.62 4.35 -3.96
CA LEU A 220 25.97 3.08 -3.62
C LEU A 220 26.96 1.91 -3.62
N TYR A 221 27.88 1.86 -4.58
CA TYR A 221 28.92 0.83 -4.66
C TYR A 221 29.87 0.90 -3.46
N ASN A 222 30.28 2.10 -3.06
CA ASN A 222 31.20 2.31 -1.93
C ASN A 222 30.54 2.11 -0.56
N ALA A 223 29.21 2.22 -0.47
CA ALA A 223 28.48 1.97 0.77
C ALA A 223 28.57 0.50 1.23
N GLY A 224 28.87 -0.42 0.30
CA GLY A 224 28.95 -1.85 0.59
C GLY A 224 27.59 -2.48 0.91
N CYS A 225 27.57 -3.81 1.08
CA CYS A 225 26.38 -4.59 1.41
C CYS A 225 26.01 -4.51 2.90
#